data_AF-A0A7R9A448-F1
#
_entry.id   AF-A0A7R9A448-F1
#
_cell.length_a   1.000
_cell.length_b   1.000
_cell.length_c   1.000
_cell.angle_alpha   90.00
_cell.angle_beta   90.00
_cell.angle_gamma   90.00
#
_symmetry.space_group_name_H-M   'P 1'
#
loop_
_entity.id
_entity.type
_entity.pdbx_description
1 polymer ?
#
loop_
_entity_poly.entity_id
_entity_poly.type
_entity_poly.pdbx_seq_one_letter_code
_entity_poly.pdbx_strand_id
1 'polypeptide(L)'
;MGAGVSLLCSALFEAIAVSWFYGLERFCRDIKEMIHFKPHIYWRICWKICSPLFILSIVVFGIFFSEPPKYQDYVYPTWAVNLGWAFASSAICMVPVMAVFIFIKEPGPMWQRLAVAISPSSEHAIIRETGIVTRFDRRHWFQL
;
A
#
# COMPACT_ATOMS: atom_id res chain seq x y z
N MET A 1 -21.76 -3.83 -3.24
CA MET A 1 -20.83 -3.41 -2.17
C MET A 1 -19.41 -3.98 -2.30
N GLY A 2 -19.17 -5.10 -3.00
CA GLY A 2 -17.80 -5.65 -3.15
C GLY A 2 -16.78 -4.73 -3.85
N ALA A 3 -17.17 -4.00 -4.89
CA ALA A 3 -16.25 -3.12 -5.63
C ALA A 3 -15.73 -1.93 -4.80
N GLY A 4 -16.59 -1.31 -3.97
CA GLY A 4 -16.20 -0.17 -3.14
C GLY A 4 -15.18 -0.57 -2.06
N VAL A 5 -15.40 -1.70 -1.39
CA VAL A 5 -14.43 -2.21 -0.40
C VAL A 5 -13.12 -2.62 -1.07
N SER A 6 -13.16 -3.18 -2.29
CA SER A 6 -11.95 -3.52 -3.06
C SER A 6 -11.08 -2.30 -3.33
N LEU A 7 -11.69 -1.20 -3.77
CA LEU A 7 -11.00 0.06 -4.06
C LEU A 7 -10.41 0.68 -2.79
N LEU A 8 -11.18 0.72 -1.70
CA LEU A 8 -10.71 1.26 -0.43
C LEU A 8 -9.55 0.44 0.15
N CYS A 9 -9.63 -0.89 0.09
CA CYS A 9 -8.53 -1.76 0.49
C CYS A 9 -7.30 -1.56 -0.41
N SER A 10 -7.46 -1.42 -1.72
CA SER A 10 -6.34 -1.12 -2.63
C SER A 10 -5.67 0.21 -2.26
N ALA A 11 -6.47 1.26 -2.06
CA ALA A 11 -5.97 2.57 -1.63
C ALA A 11 -5.28 2.52 -0.25
N LEU A 12 -5.75 1.69 0.67
CA LEU A 12 -5.09 1.45 1.94
C LEU A 12 -3.70 0.82 1.74
N PHE A 13 -3.61 -0.23 0.91
CA PHE A 13 -2.33 -0.86 0.59
C PHE A 13 -1.37 0.09 -0.10
N GLU A 14 -1.85 0.92 -1.03
CA GLU A 14 -1.05 1.97 -1.68
C GLU A 14 -0.57 3.01 -0.67
N ALA A 15 -1.45 3.49 0.22
CA ALA A 15 -1.08 4.45 1.26
C ALA A 15 -0.02 3.87 2.20
N ILE A 16 -0.15 2.60 2.61
CA ILE A 16 0.85 1.91 3.43
C ILE A 16 2.14 1.70 2.63
N ALA A 17 2.06 1.30 1.37
CA ALA A 17 3.20 1.13 0.47
C ALA A 17 4.03 2.42 0.38
N VAL A 18 3.38 3.55 0.10
CA VAL A 18 4.05 4.85 -0.01
C VAL A 18 4.58 5.32 1.35
N SER A 19 3.77 5.23 2.41
CA SER A 19 4.14 5.76 3.72
C SER A 19 5.25 4.97 4.40
N TRP A 20 5.17 3.63 4.31
CA TRP A 20 5.97 2.69 5.09
C TRP A 20 7.14 2.11 4.29
N PHE A 21 6.94 1.81 2.99
CA PHE A 21 7.97 1.17 2.15
C PHE A 21 8.74 2.15 1.26
N TYR A 22 8.06 3.14 0.67
CA TYR A 22 8.72 4.20 -0.11
C TYR A 22 9.38 5.23 0.81
N GLY A 23 8.68 5.59 1.89
CA GLY A 23 9.20 6.41 2.97
C GLY A 23 8.87 7.90 2.79
N LEU A 24 8.32 8.48 3.85
CA LEU A 24 7.77 9.83 3.85
C LEU A 24 8.77 10.95 3.49
N GLU A 25 10.03 10.93 3.96
CA GLU A 25 11.02 11.94 3.58
C GLU A 25 11.30 11.95 2.07
N ARG A 26 11.29 10.77 1.44
CA ARG A 26 11.55 10.62 0.01
C ARG A 26 10.41 11.21 -0.79
N PHE A 27 9.19 10.85 -0.39
CA PHE A 27 7.98 11.46 -0.92
C PHE A 27 7.95 12.99 -0.75
N CYS A 28 8.32 13.51 0.42
CA CYS A 28 8.39 14.96 0.63
C CYS A 28 9.50 15.63 -0.20
N ARG A 29 10.61 14.94 -0.47
CA ARG A 29 11.68 15.43 -1.35
C ARG A 29 11.22 15.47 -2.81
N ASP A 30 10.58 14.41 -3.28
CA ASP A 30 10.05 14.35 -4.65
C ASP A 30 8.98 15.43 -4.86
N ILE A 31 8.10 15.65 -3.88
CA ILE A 31 7.14 16.76 -3.89
C ILE A 31 7.86 18.10 -3.92
N LYS A 32 8.93 18.28 -3.14
CA LYS A 32 9.71 19.51 -3.16
C LYS A 32 10.36 19.73 -4.53
N GLU A 33 10.80 18.68 -5.22
CA GLU A 33 11.35 18.80 -6.57
C GLU A 33 10.27 19.15 -7.61
N MET A 34 9.04 18.64 -7.45
CA MET A 34 7.93 18.92 -8.35
C MET A 34 7.31 20.31 -8.16
N ILE A 35 7.16 20.76 -6.92
CA ILE A 35 6.36 21.95 -6.56
C ILE A 35 7.23 23.06 -5.92
N HIS A 36 8.56 22.84 -5.84
CA HIS A 36 9.55 23.72 -5.18
C HIS A 36 9.30 24.04 -3.70
N PHE A 37 8.24 23.49 -3.10
CA PHE A 37 7.85 23.70 -1.71
C PHE A 37 7.95 22.38 -0.90
N LYS A 38 8.56 22.43 0.30
CA LYS A 38 8.63 21.26 1.17
C LYS A 38 7.34 21.19 2.02
N PRO A 39 6.52 20.14 1.92
CA PRO A 39 5.31 20.02 2.73
C PRO A 39 5.64 20.00 4.23
N HIS A 40 4.87 20.74 5.02
CA HIS A 40 5.05 20.86 6.47
C HIS A 40 4.74 19.54 7.20
N ILE A 41 5.22 19.41 8.44
CA ILE A 41 5.05 18.23 9.31
C ILE A 41 3.59 17.79 9.48
N TYR A 42 2.63 18.72 9.44
CA TYR A 42 1.20 18.39 9.53
C TYR A 42 0.74 17.50 8.36
N TRP A 43 1.17 17.80 7.13
CA TRP A 43 0.86 17.01 5.94
C TRP A 43 1.52 15.63 6.00
N ARG A 44 2.73 15.57 6.55
CA ARG A 44 3.47 14.34 6.81
C ARG A 44 2.71 13.39 7.74
N ILE A 45 2.23 13.89 8.88
CA ILE A 45 1.41 13.12 9.83
C ILE A 45 0.11 12.67 9.17
N CYS A 46 -0.53 13.57 8.42
CA CYS A 46 -1.78 13.27 7.73
C CYS A 46 -1.65 12.08 6.78
N TRP A 47 -0.59 12.02 5.97
CA TRP A 47 -0.38 10.91 5.05
C TRP A 47 0.03 9.61 5.75
N LYS A 48 0.87 9.69 6.78
CA LYS A 48 1.38 8.50 7.47
C LYS A 48 0.34 7.85 8.39
N ILE A 49 -0.50 8.64 9.04
CA ILE A 49 -1.40 8.16 10.11
C ILE A 49 -2.87 8.42 9.76
N CYS A 50 -3.24 9.66 9.43
CA CYS A 50 -4.66 9.99 9.23
C CYS A 50 -5.26 9.27 8.02
N SER A 51 -4.56 9.25 6.89
CA SER A 51 -5.05 8.61 5.65
C SER A 51 -5.28 7.10 5.82
N PRO A 52 -4.31 6.29 6.27
CA PRO A 52 -4.56 4.86 6.46
C PRO A 52 -5.59 4.59 7.56
N LEU A 53 -5.60 5.38 8.65
CA LEU A 53 -6.59 5.21 9.72
C LEU A 53 -8.02 5.51 9.26
N PHE A 54 -8.19 6.57 8.46
CA PHE A 54 -9.49 6.96 7.91
C PHE A 54 -10.02 5.90 6.95
N ILE A 55 -9.18 5.43 6.01
CA ILE A 55 -9.57 4.39 5.06
C ILE A 55 -9.89 3.08 5.78
N LEU A 56 -9.06 2.68 6.75
CA LEU A 56 -9.31 1.49 7.57
C LEU A 56 -10.65 1.59 8.30
N SER A 57 -10.96 2.75 8.87
CA SER A 57 -12.23 2.97 9.56
C SER A 57 -13.41 2.78 8.60
N ILE A 58 -13.38 3.39 7.41
CA ILE A 58 -14.45 3.24 6.42
C ILE A 58 -14.63 1.78 5.99
N VAL A 59 -13.52 1.05 5.76
CA VAL A 59 -13.58 -0.38 5.39
C VAL A 59 -14.22 -1.20 6.52
N VAL A 60 -13.80 -0.98 7.76
CA VAL A 60 -14.32 -1.70 8.93
C VAL A 60 -15.80 -1.41 9.14
N PHE A 61 -16.20 -0.13 9.15
CA PHE A 61 -17.62 0.26 9.25
C PHE A 61 -18.42 -0.29 8.07
N GLY A 62 -17.87 -0.24 6.86
CA GLY A 62 -18.51 -0.79 5.66
C GLY A 62 -18.78 -2.29 5.79
N ILE A 63 -17.85 -3.07 6.34
CA ILE A 63 -18.03 -4.52 6.55
C ILE A 63 -19.04 -4.80 7.66
N PHE A 64 -18.95 -4.11 8.80
CA PHE A 64 -19.84 -4.33 9.94
C PHE A 64 -21.29 -3.94 9.67
N PHE A 65 -21.52 -2.88 8.90
CA PHE A 65 -22.84 -2.39 8.52
C PHE A 65 -23.28 -2.87 7.12
N SER A 66 -22.58 -3.85 6.53
CA SER A 66 -22.97 -4.42 5.24
C SER A 66 -24.24 -5.27 5.38
N GLU A 67 -25.38 -4.71 5.00
CA GLU A 67 -26.57 -5.51 4.73
C GLU A 67 -26.39 -6.34 3.45
N PRO A 68 -26.96 -7.56 3.37
CA PRO A 68 -26.88 -8.37 2.17
C PRO A 68 -27.46 -7.58 0.99
N PRO A 69 -26.75 -7.50 -0.15
CA PRO A 69 -27.22 -6.73 -1.28
C PRO A 69 -28.58 -7.29 -1.73
N LYS A 70 -29.61 -6.46 -1.65
CA LYS A 70 -30.95 -6.74 -2.19
C LYS A 70 -31.12 -5.95 -3.47
N TYR A 71 -31.59 -6.62 -4.52
CA TYR A 71 -32.02 -5.94 -5.73
C TYR A 71 -33.53 -6.13 -5.85
N GLN A 72 -34.28 -5.05 -5.61
CA GLN A 72 -35.74 -5.11 -5.44
C GLN A 72 -36.11 -6.12 -4.32
N ASP A 73 -36.96 -7.10 -4.62
CA ASP A 73 -37.35 -8.17 -3.68
C ASP A 73 -36.39 -9.39 -3.71
N TYR A 74 -35.36 -9.37 -4.56
CA TYR A 74 -34.41 -10.47 -4.67
C TYR A 74 -33.24 -10.28 -3.70
N VAL A 75 -33.16 -11.17 -2.71
CA VAL A 75 -32.01 -11.29 -1.81
C VAL A 75 -30.96 -12.14 -2.48
N TYR A 76 -29.75 -11.60 -2.67
CA TYR A 76 -28.67 -12.38 -3.25
C TYR A 76 -28.31 -13.57 -2.36
N PRO A 77 -28.15 -14.77 -2.94
CA PRO A 77 -27.73 -15.94 -2.17
C PRO A 77 -26.30 -15.78 -1.68
N THR A 78 -25.99 -16.39 -0.53
CA THR A 78 -24.70 -16.27 0.16
C THR A 78 -23.50 -16.71 -0.69
N TRP A 79 -23.68 -17.69 -1.59
CA TRP A 79 -22.62 -18.10 -2.52
C TRP A 79 -22.20 -16.97 -3.48
N ALA A 80 -23.16 -16.15 -3.92
CA ALA A 80 -22.89 -15.04 -4.84
C ALA A 80 -22.16 -13.90 -4.12
N VAL A 81 -22.50 -13.67 -2.86
CA VAL A 81 -21.80 -12.71 -1.98
C VAL A 81 -20.35 -13.16 -1.77
N ASN A 82 -20.13 -14.44 -1.47
CA ASN A 82 -18.78 -14.99 -1.28
C ASN A 82 -17.93 -14.90 -2.56
N LEU A 83 -18.52 -15.15 -3.73
CA LEU A 83 -17.82 -14.95 -5.01
C LEU A 83 -17.42 -13.47 -5.21
N GLY A 84 -18.30 -12.53 -4.87
CA GLY A 84 -17.99 -11.10 -4.92
C GLY A 84 -16.79 -10.72 -4.04
N TRP A 85 -16.71 -11.27 -2.83
CA TRP A 85 -15.55 -11.09 -1.94
C TRP A 85 -14.29 -11.79 -2.45
N ALA A 86 -14.42 -12.96 -3.08
CA ALA A 86 -13.29 -13.65 -3.69
C ALA A 86 -12.66 -12.80 -4.81
N PHE A 87 -13.47 -12.25 -5.73
CA PHE A 87 -12.97 -11.34 -6.77
C PHE A 87 -12.34 -10.07 -6.20
N ALA A 88 -12.95 -9.48 -5.17
CA ALA A 88 -12.40 -8.34 -4.44
C ALA A 88 -11.00 -8.66 -3.86
N SER A 89 -10.88 -9.78 -3.16
CA SER A 89 -9.61 -10.22 -2.56
C SER A 89 -8.55 -10.55 -3.61
N SER A 90 -8.95 -11.07 -4.77
CA SER A 90 -8.02 -11.40 -5.86
C SER A 90 -7.32 -10.17 -6.40
N ALA A 91 -8.04 -9.07 -6.58
CA ALA A 91 -7.46 -7.81 -7.04
C ALA A 91 -6.44 -7.27 -6.02
N ILE A 92 -6.80 -7.31 -4.74
CA ILE A 92 -5.93 -6.86 -3.65
C ILE A 92 -4.68 -7.75 -3.53
N CYS A 93 -4.82 -9.06 -3.67
CA CYS A 93 -3.71 -10.02 -3.60
C CYS A 93 -2.70 -9.85 -4.74
N MET A 94 -3.07 -9.25 -5.87
CA MET A 94 -2.15 -9.09 -6.99
C MET A 94 -0.94 -8.21 -6.62
N VAL A 95 -1.14 -7.18 -5.80
CA VAL A 95 -0.07 -6.27 -5.36
C VAL A 95 1.02 -7.00 -4.55
N PRO A 96 0.72 -7.72 -3.45
CA PRO A 96 1.72 -8.48 -2.72
C PRO A 96 2.27 -9.67 -3.52
N VAL A 97 1.46 -10.31 -4.37
CA VAL A 97 1.94 -11.40 -5.25
C VAL A 97 3.04 -10.90 -6.19
N MET A 98 2.88 -9.72 -6.79
CA MET A 98 3.91 -9.11 -7.62
C MET A 98 5.17 -8.76 -6.81
N ALA A 99 5.02 -8.24 -5.60
CA ALA A 99 6.15 -7.96 -4.71
C ALA A 99 6.93 -9.25 -4.36
N VAL A 100 6.23 -10.35 -4.06
CA VAL A 100 6.83 -11.66 -3.80
C VAL A 100 7.48 -12.24 -5.05
N PHE A 101 6.87 -12.07 -6.23
CA PHE A 101 7.43 -12.55 -7.49
C PHE A 101 8.76 -11.86 -7.82
N ILE A 102 8.83 -10.54 -7.63
CA ILE A 102 10.08 -9.76 -7.78
C ILE A 102 11.12 -10.23 -6.75
N PHE A 103 10.70 -10.48 -5.51
CA PHE A 103 11.58 -10.95 -4.45
C PHE A 103 12.20 -12.34 -4.75
N ILE A 104 11.44 -13.27 -5.33
CA ILE A 104 11.94 -14.62 -5.68
C ILE A 104 12.86 -14.59 -6.91
N LYS A 105 12.56 -13.75 -7.91
CA LYS A 105 13.36 -13.66 -9.13
C LYS A 105 14.72 -13.00 -8.92
N GLU A 106 14.87 -12.12 -7.93
CA GLU A 106 16.12 -11.40 -7.75
C GLU A 106 17.22 -12.32 -7.16
N PRO A 107 18.41 -12.44 -7.78
CA PRO A 107 19.53 -13.16 -7.19
C PRO A 107 20.17 -12.35 -6.05
N GLY A 108 20.46 -12.98 -4.91
CA GLY A 108 21.17 -12.32 -3.81
C GLY A 108 20.73 -12.73 -2.40
N PRO A 109 21.37 -12.20 -1.33
CA PRO A 109 20.96 -12.40 0.04
C PRO A 109 19.59 -11.78 0.32
N MET A 110 18.85 -12.33 1.30
CA MET A 110 17.46 -11.95 1.60
C MET A 110 17.25 -10.45 1.81
N TRP A 111 18.24 -9.76 2.41
CA TRP A 111 18.19 -8.32 2.64
C TRP A 111 18.36 -7.48 1.38
N GLN A 112 19.20 -7.93 0.43
CA GLN A 112 19.37 -7.25 -0.85
C GLN A 112 18.15 -7.47 -1.74
N ARG A 113 17.58 -8.69 -1.73
CA ARG A 113 16.30 -8.99 -2.40
C ARG A 113 15.16 -8.13 -1.89
N LEU A 114 15.04 -8.00 -0.56
CA LEU A 114 14.02 -7.14 0.03
C LEU A 114 14.27 -5.70 -0.40
N ALA A 115 15.50 -5.20 -0.27
CA ALA A 115 15.86 -3.84 -0.64
C ALA A 115 15.52 -3.48 -2.08
N VAL A 116 15.83 -4.37 -3.04
CA VAL A 116 15.47 -4.25 -4.46
C VAL A 116 13.96 -4.26 -4.62
N ALA A 117 13.25 -5.22 -4.02
CA ALA A 117 11.82 -5.39 -4.19
C ALA A 117 11.01 -4.15 -3.75
N ILE A 118 11.49 -3.42 -2.74
CA ILE A 118 10.81 -2.22 -2.28
C ILE A 118 11.19 -0.98 -3.13
N SER A 119 12.29 -0.99 -3.91
CA SER A 119 12.90 0.25 -4.46
C SER A 119 12.32 0.66 -5.81
N PRO A 120 12.31 1.96 -6.11
CA PRO A 120 11.94 2.43 -7.43
C PRO A 120 12.93 1.91 -8.48
N SER A 121 12.45 1.76 -9.72
CA SER A 121 13.19 1.11 -10.81
C SER A 121 14.53 1.75 -11.15
N SER A 122 14.66 3.05 -10.91
CA SER A 122 15.88 3.84 -11.08
C SER A 122 17.01 3.45 -10.14
N GLU A 123 16.71 2.87 -8.97
CA GLU A 123 17.72 2.54 -7.94
C GLU A 123 18.21 1.09 -8.00
N HIS A 124 17.59 0.23 -8.82
CA HIS A 124 17.99 -1.17 -8.93
C HIS A 124 19.42 -1.38 -9.41
N ALA A 125 19.89 -0.56 -10.36
CA ALA A 125 21.28 -0.64 -10.86
C ALA A 125 22.28 -0.30 -9.75
N ILE A 126 21.99 0.75 -8.97
CA ILE A 126 22.85 1.23 -7.89
C ILE A 126 22.91 0.20 -6.75
N ILE A 127 21.77 -0.40 -6.39
CA ILE A 127 21.68 -1.43 -5.32
C ILE A 127 22.39 -2.73 -5.73
N ARG A 128 22.39 -3.08 -7.02
CA ARG A 128 23.14 -4.24 -7.55
C ARG A 128 24.64 -4.02 -7.49
N GLU A 129 25.12 -2.80 -7.74
CA GLU A 129 26.55 -2.49 -7.75
C GLU A 129 27.13 -2.25 -6.35
N THR A 130 26.43 -1.54 -5.46
CA THR A 130 26.97 -1.15 -4.14
C THR A 130 26.62 -2.13 -3.02
N GLY A 131 25.53 -2.90 -3.10
CA GLY A 131 25.09 -3.80 -2.04
C GLY A 131 24.70 -3.13 -0.71
N ILE A 132 24.77 -1.79 -0.62
CA ILE A 132 24.48 -1.01 0.60
C ILE A 132 23.00 -0.63 0.61
N VAL A 133 22.28 -1.12 1.61
CA VAL A 133 20.86 -0.82 1.84
C VAL A 133 20.76 0.24 2.92
N THR A 134 20.75 1.53 2.56
CA THR A 134 20.52 2.65 3.52
C THR A 134 19.06 2.74 4.01
N ARG A 135 18.22 1.80 3.59
CA ARG A 135 16.76 1.90 3.59
C ARG A 135 16.07 1.60 4.93
N PHE A 136 16.77 0.94 5.85
CA PHE A 136 16.21 0.43 7.11
C PHE A 136 16.69 1.19 8.35
N ASP A 137 17.08 2.46 8.24
CA ASP A 137 17.36 3.24 9.46
C ASP A 137 16.04 3.53 10.19
N ARG A 138 15.85 2.92 11.37
CA ARG A 138 14.69 3.09 12.26
C ARG A 138 14.47 4.56 12.65
N ARG A 139 15.44 5.45 12.44
CA ARG A 139 15.28 6.90 12.62
C ARG A 139 14.25 7.53 11.68
N HIS A 140 14.06 6.98 10.48
CA HIS A 140 13.03 7.45 9.52
C HIS A 140 11.59 7.26 10.05
N TRP A 141 11.40 6.36 11.01
CA TRP A 141 10.11 6.11 11.66
C TRP A 141 9.69 7.21 12.63
N PHE A 142 10.67 7.88 13.26
CA PHE A 142 10.45 8.84 14.34
C PHE A 142 10.84 10.27 13.98
N GLN A 143 11.45 10.52 12.82
CA GLN A 143 11.71 11.87 12.32
C GLN A 143 10.46 12.43 11.61
N LEU A 144 9.66 13.14 12.40
CA LEU A 144 8.61 14.05 11.93
C LEU A 144 9.21 15.25 11.20
#